data_AF-A0A8W8LS37-F1
#
_entry.id   AF-A0A8W8LS37-F1
#
_cell.length_a   1.000
_cell.length_b   1.000
_cell.length_c   1.000
_cell.angle_alpha   90.00
_cell.angle_beta   90.00
_cell.angle_gamma   90.00
#
_symmetry.space_group_name_H-M   'P 1'
#
loop_
_entity.id
_entity.type
_entity.pdbx_description
1 polymer ?
#
loop_
_entity_poly.entity_id
_entity_poly.type
_entity_poly.pdbx_seq_one_letter_code
_entity_poly.pdbx_strand_id
1 'polypeptide(L)'
;LHALGFWHEQSRADRDNYVKIHFENIQSSHSRNFDKYQVGPQLDMLNEPYDYGSVMHYSAYAFAIDRRKVTIETLQPGVTIGQRVRLSEIDAKEIQIRYGCIPRPGSVQTNSPVYPGGQYCLSAYFHMYGQQTGYLAFNIIQAGHKYTLKKYVGNHGNRWLHMRLSINSHAPTFQFEMEGHTGSGYHSDIAIDDLSVTHGHC
;
A
#
# COMPACT_ATOMS: atom_id res chain seq x y z
N LEU A 1 -0.15 14.09 10.99
CA LEU A 1 -0.66 12.98 11.82
C LEU A 1 -0.79 13.30 13.31
N HIS A 2 -0.34 14.47 13.80
CA HIS A 2 -0.42 14.82 15.23
C HIS A 2 -1.81 14.69 15.88
N ALA A 3 -2.87 15.10 15.18
CA ALA A 3 -4.25 14.96 15.70
C ALA A 3 -4.66 13.49 15.92
N LEU A 4 -4.00 12.54 15.25
CA LEU A 4 -4.21 11.10 15.40
C LEU A 4 -3.28 10.49 16.47
N GLY A 5 -2.56 11.30 17.25
CA GLY A 5 -1.69 10.83 18.33
C GLY A 5 -0.29 10.42 17.89
N PHE A 6 0.13 10.79 16.68
CA PHE A 6 1.48 10.52 16.16
C PHE A 6 2.41 11.70 16.38
N TRP A 7 3.62 11.39 16.80
CA TRP A 7 4.66 12.38 16.94
C TRP A 7 5.61 12.40 15.74
N HIS A 8 6.67 13.20 15.80
CA HIS A 8 7.65 13.23 14.73
C HIS A 8 8.60 12.02 14.79
N GLU A 9 8.96 11.50 13.61
CA GLU A 9 9.83 10.33 13.48
C GLU A 9 11.23 10.57 14.11
N GLN A 10 11.78 11.78 13.96
CA GLN A 10 13.05 12.15 14.62
C GLN A 10 12.95 12.34 16.13
N SER A 11 11.82 12.03 16.75
CA SER A 11 11.64 12.06 18.20
C SER A 11 11.43 10.67 18.80
N ARG A 12 11.55 9.61 17.99
CA ARG A 12 11.62 8.21 18.48
C ARG A 12 12.75 8.00 19.48
N ALA A 13 12.54 7.07 20.41
CA ALA A 13 13.51 6.73 21.45
C ALA A 13 14.81 6.12 20.88
N ASP A 14 14.69 5.38 19.78
CA ASP A 14 15.79 4.68 19.07
C ASP A 14 16.43 5.51 17.95
N ARG A 15 15.98 6.76 17.72
CA ARG A 15 16.42 7.59 16.58
C ARG A 15 17.94 7.72 16.46
N ASP A 16 18.67 7.71 17.58
CA ASP A 16 20.10 8.01 17.59
C ASP A 16 20.92 6.87 16.95
N ASN A 17 20.28 5.73 16.66
CA ASN A 17 20.82 4.66 15.81
C ASN A 17 20.73 4.95 14.31
N TYR A 18 19.97 5.97 13.91
CA TYR A 18 19.61 6.27 12.51
C TYR A 18 19.97 7.70 12.09
N VAL A 19 19.84 8.66 13.01
CA VAL A 19 20.12 10.06 12.77
C VAL A 19 20.92 10.68 13.92
N LYS A 20 21.71 11.70 13.60
CA LYS A 20 22.41 12.55 14.56
C LYS A 20 21.80 13.95 14.55
N ILE A 21 21.52 14.48 15.73
CA ILE A 21 20.96 15.82 15.92
C ILE A 21 22.08 16.80 16.25
N HIS A 22 22.22 17.86 15.45
CA HIS A 22 23.18 18.94 15.64
C HIS A 22 22.55 20.09 16.43
N PHE A 23 22.41 19.91 17.74
CA PHE A 23 21.78 20.91 18.62
C PHE A 23 22.44 22.29 18.56
N GLU A 24 23.75 22.34 18.29
CA GLU A 24 24.53 23.58 18.11
C GLU A 24 24.04 24.44 16.94
N ASN A 25 23.33 23.85 15.97
CA ASN A 25 22.80 24.54 14.80
C ASN A 25 21.28 24.71 14.85
N ILE A 26 20.62 24.42 15.98
CA ILE A 26 19.16 24.55 16.12
C ILE A 26 18.83 25.87 16.81
N GLN A 27 17.86 26.61 16.27
CA GLN A 27 17.34 27.81 16.92
C GLN A 27 16.85 27.48 18.35
N SER A 28 17.34 28.22 19.35
CA SER A 28 17.11 27.91 20.77
C SER A 28 15.64 27.76 21.15
N SER A 29 14.76 28.57 20.55
CA SER A 29 13.30 28.50 20.76
C SER A 29 12.65 27.20 20.26
N HIS A 30 13.34 26.44 19.40
CA HIS A 30 12.84 25.22 18.78
C HIS A 30 13.58 23.96 19.24
N SER A 31 14.56 24.06 20.14
CA SER A 31 15.36 22.91 20.60
C SER A 31 14.50 21.76 21.13
N ARG A 32 13.41 22.06 21.83
CA ARG A 32 12.49 21.05 22.38
C ARG A 32 11.75 20.24 21.31
N ASN A 33 11.66 20.74 20.09
CA ASN A 33 11.04 20.00 18.97
C ASN A 33 11.87 18.77 18.55
N PHE A 34 13.09 18.66 19.06
CA PHE A 34 14.02 17.56 18.83
C PHE A 34 14.19 16.71 20.09
N ASP A 35 13.33 16.87 21.10
CA ASP A 35 13.35 15.99 22.27
C ASP A 35 12.85 14.59 21.86
N LYS A 36 13.43 13.55 22.46
CA LYS A 36 12.92 12.17 22.36
C LYS A 36 11.73 12.03 23.28
N TYR A 37 10.69 11.30 22.87
CA TYR A 37 9.61 10.98 23.79
C TYR A 37 10.06 9.91 24.80
N GLN A 38 9.53 10.02 26.02
CA GLN A 38 9.82 9.08 27.13
C GLN A 38 8.89 7.87 27.15
N VAL A 39 8.15 7.61 26.07
CA VAL A 39 7.26 6.45 26.00
C VAL A 39 8.10 5.18 25.81
N GLY A 40 7.69 4.10 26.48
CA GLY A 40 8.38 2.81 26.35
C GLY A 40 8.40 2.33 24.89
N PRO A 41 9.50 1.71 24.43
CA PRO A 41 9.72 1.35 23.03
C PRO A 41 8.60 0.50 22.40
N GLN A 42 7.88 -0.29 23.20
CA GLN A 42 6.85 -1.22 22.72
C GLN A 42 5.51 -0.54 22.34
N LEU A 43 5.18 0.62 22.91
CA LEU A 43 3.84 1.22 22.71
C LEU A 43 3.77 2.19 21.50
N ASP A 44 4.90 2.77 21.11
CA ASP A 44 4.93 3.80 20.06
C ASP A 44 5.56 3.33 18.76
N MET A 45 6.62 2.51 18.82
CA MET A 45 7.25 2.01 17.60
C MET A 45 6.42 0.93 16.90
N LEU A 46 5.41 0.36 17.56
CA LEU A 46 4.56 -0.74 17.03
C LEU A 46 5.37 -1.90 16.39
N ASN A 47 6.63 -2.06 16.82
CA ASN A 47 7.62 -2.98 16.25
C ASN A 47 7.97 -2.72 14.77
N GLU A 48 7.83 -1.48 14.31
CA GLU A 48 8.21 -1.01 12.98
C GLU A 48 9.62 -0.39 12.95
N PRO A 49 10.35 -0.56 11.83
CA PRO A 49 11.67 0.05 11.66
C PRO A 49 11.58 1.58 11.59
N TYR A 50 12.73 2.25 11.73
CA TYR A 50 12.83 3.70 11.57
C TYR A 50 12.53 4.13 10.14
N ASP A 51 11.64 5.10 9.96
CA ASP A 51 11.15 5.51 8.66
C ASP A 51 11.66 6.88 8.22
N TYR A 52 12.80 6.91 7.54
CA TYR A 52 13.33 8.13 6.92
C TYR A 52 12.34 8.80 5.93
N GLY A 53 11.42 8.01 5.35
CA GLY A 53 10.41 8.47 4.41
C GLY A 53 9.13 9.00 5.07
N SER A 54 9.01 8.93 6.39
CA SER A 54 7.80 9.36 7.10
C SER A 54 7.47 10.82 6.79
N VAL A 55 6.19 11.11 6.58
CA VAL A 55 5.71 12.50 6.43
C VAL A 55 5.90 13.30 7.74
N MET A 56 6.05 12.58 8.86
CA MET A 56 6.31 13.11 10.19
C MET A 56 7.79 13.27 10.47
N HIS A 57 8.68 12.92 9.55
CA HIS A 57 10.11 13.20 9.70
C HIS A 57 10.41 14.66 9.34
N TYR A 58 11.21 15.35 10.15
CA TYR A 58 11.75 16.67 9.80
C TYR A 58 12.73 16.62 8.62
N SER A 59 12.81 17.72 7.87
CA SER A 59 13.86 17.89 6.86
C SER A 59 15.23 18.04 7.50
N ALA A 60 16.29 17.72 6.77
CA ALA A 60 17.67 17.83 7.23
C ALA A 60 18.08 19.23 7.76
N TYR A 61 17.39 20.31 7.33
CA TYR A 61 17.67 21.69 7.71
C TYR A 61 16.61 22.32 8.64
N ALA A 62 15.75 21.51 9.25
CA ALA A 62 14.66 22.00 10.08
C ALA A 62 15.19 22.89 11.22
N PHE A 63 14.64 24.11 11.34
CA PHE A 63 15.00 25.07 12.39
C PHE A 63 16.50 25.44 12.48
N ALA A 64 17.25 25.31 11.38
CA ALA A 64 18.66 25.65 11.34
C ALA A 64 18.93 27.14 11.67
N ILE A 65 20.01 27.41 12.41
CA ILE A 65 20.60 28.74 12.57
C ILE A 65 21.33 29.10 11.27
N ASP A 66 22.28 28.24 10.86
CA ASP A 66 22.93 28.32 9.55
C ASP A 66 22.32 27.29 8.60
N ARG A 67 21.54 27.78 7.62
CA ARG A 67 20.86 26.94 6.62
C ARG A 67 21.80 26.22 5.65
N ARG A 68 23.11 26.50 5.69
CA ARG A 68 24.13 25.75 4.94
C ARG A 68 24.55 24.47 5.65
N LYS A 69 24.23 24.34 6.94
CA LYS A 69 24.52 23.17 7.77
C LYS A 69 23.22 22.46 8.13
N VAL A 70 23.25 21.13 8.15
CA VAL A 70 22.11 20.33 8.59
C VAL A 70 21.91 20.45 10.09
N THR A 71 20.67 20.26 10.55
CA THR A 71 20.31 20.03 11.95
C THR A 71 20.07 18.55 12.23
N ILE A 72 19.74 17.77 11.20
CA ILE A 72 19.56 16.33 11.26
C ILE A 72 20.45 15.69 10.18
N GLU A 73 21.42 14.90 10.61
CA GLU A 73 22.31 14.11 9.75
C GLU A 73 21.84 12.65 9.76
N THR A 74 21.61 12.04 8.60
CA THR A 74 21.31 10.61 8.50
C THR A 74 22.60 9.80 8.59
N LEU A 75 22.65 8.77 9.45
CA LEU A 75 23.81 7.90 9.59
C LEU A 75 23.98 6.94 8.40
N GLN A 76 22.89 6.66 7.68
CA GLN A 76 22.93 5.89 6.44
C GLN A 76 23.25 6.81 5.24
N PRO A 77 24.31 6.54 4.45
CA PRO A 77 24.66 7.35 3.29
C PRO A 77 23.58 7.31 2.20
N GLY A 78 23.31 8.46 1.58
CA GLY A 78 22.42 8.57 0.42
C GLY A 78 20.91 8.57 0.74
N VAL A 79 20.54 8.52 2.02
CA VAL A 79 19.15 8.58 2.44
C VAL A 79 18.68 10.03 2.56
N THR A 80 17.46 10.31 2.08
CA THR A 80 16.81 11.62 2.16
C THR A 80 15.69 11.61 3.18
N ILE A 81 15.49 12.73 3.88
CA ILE A 81 14.46 12.90 4.91
C ILE A 81 13.64 14.18 4.69
N GLY A 82 12.41 14.18 5.22
CA GLY A 82 11.56 15.38 5.25
C GLY A 82 10.65 15.59 4.05
N GLN A 83 10.25 14.51 3.36
CA GLN A 83 9.24 14.58 2.30
C GLN A 83 7.90 15.09 2.85
N ARG A 84 7.11 15.76 1.99
CA ARG A 84 5.80 16.36 2.35
C ARG A 84 4.71 16.02 1.34
N VAL A 85 4.88 14.95 0.57
CA VAL A 85 4.03 14.61 -0.57
C VAL A 85 2.90 13.66 -0.18
N ARG A 86 3.23 12.60 0.56
CA ARG A 86 2.27 11.54 0.92
C ARG A 86 2.65 10.87 2.23
N LEU A 87 1.73 10.11 2.80
CA LEU A 87 2.07 9.16 3.86
C LEU A 87 3.09 8.16 3.32
N SER A 88 4.06 7.80 4.14
CA SER A 88 4.86 6.62 3.87
C SER A 88 4.04 5.34 4.10
N GLU A 89 4.61 4.23 3.69
CA GLU A 89 4.06 2.90 3.94
C GLU A 89 3.96 2.63 5.45
N ILE A 90 4.99 2.99 6.22
CA ILE A 90 5.03 2.78 7.67
C ILE A 90 4.04 3.73 8.37
N ASP A 91 3.94 4.99 7.95
CA ASP A 91 2.93 5.95 8.47
C ASP A 91 1.51 5.36 8.37
N ALA A 92 1.15 4.83 7.20
CA ALA A 92 -0.17 4.24 6.97
C ALA A 92 -0.41 3.01 7.84
N LYS A 93 0.61 2.15 7.99
CA LYS A 93 0.53 0.95 8.83
C LYS A 93 0.32 1.29 10.29
N GLU A 94 1.09 2.22 10.83
CA GLU A 94 1.02 2.56 12.25
C GLU A 94 -0.34 3.14 12.61
N ILE A 95 -0.92 3.97 11.72
CA ILE A 95 -2.31 4.45 11.86
C ILE A 95 -3.28 3.27 11.86
N GLN A 96 -3.15 2.36 10.90
CA GLN A 96 -4.04 1.20 10.80
C GLN A 96 -3.99 0.31 12.05
N ILE A 97 -2.79 0.00 12.55
CA ILE A 97 -2.58 -0.79 13.76
C ILE A 97 -3.18 -0.07 14.97
N ARG A 98 -2.86 1.21 15.16
CA ARG A 98 -3.31 2.00 16.33
C ARG A 98 -4.82 2.16 16.40
N TYR A 99 -5.49 2.29 15.25
CA TYR A 99 -6.94 2.49 15.17
C TYR A 99 -7.74 1.21 14.83
N GLY A 100 -7.09 0.04 14.85
CA GLY A 100 -7.77 -1.24 14.61
C GLY A 100 -8.31 -1.40 13.19
N CYS A 101 -7.77 -0.66 12.22
CA CYS A 101 -7.98 -0.92 10.80
C CYS A 101 -7.18 -2.16 10.43
N ILE A 102 -7.72 -3.34 10.79
CA ILE A 102 -7.12 -4.62 10.43
C ILE A 102 -7.08 -4.68 8.90
N PRO A 103 -5.90 -4.80 8.25
CA PRO A 103 -5.83 -5.23 6.86
C PRO A 103 -6.37 -6.65 6.82
N ARG A 104 -7.68 -6.79 6.64
CA ARG A 104 -8.27 -8.11 6.47
C ARG A 104 -7.92 -8.55 5.07
N PRO A 105 -7.31 -9.72 4.88
CA PRO A 105 -7.38 -10.39 3.59
C PRO A 105 -8.85 -10.44 3.21
N GLY A 106 -9.21 -9.65 2.21
CA GLY A 106 -10.60 -9.42 1.84
C GLY A 106 -10.78 -9.92 0.43
N SER A 107 -11.65 -10.92 0.25
CA SER A 107 -12.21 -11.19 -1.06
C SER A 107 -13.29 -10.15 -1.36
N VAL A 108 -13.11 -9.39 -2.43
CA VAL A 108 -14.18 -8.64 -3.10
C VAL A 108 -14.54 -9.39 -4.36
N GLN A 109 -15.84 -9.53 -4.58
CA GLN A 109 -16.41 -10.18 -5.76
C GLN A 109 -17.28 -9.17 -6.50
N THR A 110 -17.20 -9.18 -7.83
CA THR A 110 -18.13 -8.44 -8.70
C THR A 110 -18.66 -9.37 -9.78
N ASN A 111 -19.96 -9.29 -10.00
CA ASN A 111 -20.70 -10.14 -10.93
C ASN A 111 -21.20 -9.32 -12.10
N SER A 112 -21.10 -9.86 -13.30
CA SER A 112 -21.71 -9.28 -14.49
C SER A 112 -23.23 -9.49 -14.51
N PRO A 113 -23.95 -8.84 -15.45
CA PRO A 113 -25.25 -9.32 -15.88
C PRO A 113 -25.22 -10.78 -16.34
N VAL A 114 -26.40 -11.39 -16.44
CA VAL A 114 -26.57 -12.75 -16.96
C VAL A 114 -26.46 -12.75 -18.49
N TYR A 115 -25.67 -13.67 -19.03
CA TYR A 115 -25.50 -13.89 -20.46
C TYR A 115 -26.15 -15.22 -20.87
N PRO A 116 -26.74 -15.32 -22.07
CA PRO A 116 -27.17 -16.60 -22.63
C PRO A 116 -25.97 -17.48 -22.98
N GLY A 117 -26.16 -18.80 -22.99
CA GLY A 117 -25.18 -19.77 -23.45
C GLY A 117 -24.63 -19.45 -24.85
N GLY A 118 -23.34 -19.70 -25.04
CA GLY A 118 -22.65 -19.41 -26.29
C GLY A 118 -21.17 -19.12 -26.13
N GLN A 119 -20.60 -18.59 -27.21
CA GLN A 119 -19.19 -18.22 -27.28
C GLN A 119 -18.99 -16.73 -27.02
N TYR A 120 -18.05 -16.41 -26.13
CA TYR A 120 -17.73 -15.04 -25.73
C TYR A 120 -16.23 -14.84 -25.52
N CYS A 121 -15.78 -13.62 -25.74
CA CYS A 121 -14.45 -13.15 -25.41
C CYS A 121 -14.54 -12.13 -24.27
N LEU A 122 -13.96 -12.47 -23.12
CA LEU A 122 -13.76 -11.55 -22.00
C LEU A 122 -12.38 -10.92 -22.13
N SER A 123 -12.31 -9.60 -22.11
CA SER A 123 -11.08 -8.82 -22.17
C SER A 123 -11.04 -7.81 -21.03
N ALA A 124 -9.89 -7.67 -20.35
CA ALA A 124 -9.68 -6.61 -19.35
C ALA A 124 -8.19 -6.28 -19.20
N TYR A 125 -7.89 -5.05 -18.79
CA TYR A 125 -6.57 -4.69 -18.28
C TYR A 125 -6.56 -4.84 -16.77
N PHE A 126 -5.45 -5.34 -16.22
CA PHE A 126 -5.27 -5.46 -14.78
C PHE A 126 -3.86 -5.09 -14.36
N HIS A 127 -3.72 -4.61 -13.13
CA HIS A 127 -2.45 -4.29 -12.50
C HIS A 127 -2.41 -4.97 -11.13
N MET A 128 -1.31 -5.64 -10.83
CA MET A 128 -1.08 -6.36 -9.58
C MET A 128 0.36 -6.15 -9.17
N TYR A 129 0.60 -5.27 -8.21
CA TYR A 129 1.94 -4.90 -7.79
C TYR A 129 2.02 -4.80 -6.28
N GLY A 130 3.15 -5.27 -5.73
CA GLY A 130 3.47 -5.08 -4.33
C GLY A 130 3.81 -6.34 -3.55
N GLN A 131 4.25 -6.17 -2.31
CA GLN A 131 4.58 -7.29 -1.43
C GLN A 131 3.31 -7.92 -0.87
N GLN A 132 3.30 -9.25 -0.76
CA GLN A 132 2.13 -10.01 -0.30
C GLN A 132 0.87 -9.76 -1.14
N THR A 133 1.01 -9.38 -2.42
CA THR A 133 -0.13 -9.28 -3.35
C THR A 133 -0.89 -10.60 -3.35
N GLY A 134 -2.20 -10.56 -3.11
CA GLY A 134 -3.03 -11.76 -3.04
C GLY A 134 -3.29 -12.36 -4.41
N TYR A 135 -4.55 -12.44 -4.84
CA TYR A 135 -4.88 -12.98 -6.15
C TYR A 135 -6.03 -12.25 -6.83
N LEU A 136 -6.05 -12.34 -8.16
CA LEU A 136 -7.17 -11.95 -9.00
C LEU A 136 -7.65 -13.16 -9.80
N ALA A 137 -8.91 -13.55 -9.62
CA ALA A 137 -9.52 -14.67 -10.33
C ALA A 137 -10.65 -14.20 -11.24
N PHE A 138 -10.68 -14.74 -12.45
CA PHE A 138 -11.75 -14.61 -13.42
C PHE A 138 -12.49 -15.94 -13.47
N ASN A 139 -13.77 -15.91 -13.14
CA ASN A 139 -14.63 -17.07 -12.99
C ASN A 139 -15.88 -16.93 -13.86
N ILE A 140 -16.57 -18.04 -14.08
CA ILE A 140 -17.97 -18.05 -14.53
C ILE A 140 -18.84 -18.77 -13.52
N ILE A 141 -20.09 -18.32 -13.41
CA ILE A 141 -21.13 -18.95 -12.60
C ILE A 141 -22.21 -19.48 -13.55
N GLN A 142 -22.47 -20.78 -13.51
CA GLN A 142 -23.51 -21.44 -14.31
C GLN A 142 -24.16 -22.55 -13.49
N ALA A 143 -25.49 -22.66 -13.56
CA ALA A 143 -26.28 -23.58 -12.74
C ALA A 143 -25.98 -23.51 -11.22
N GLY A 144 -25.64 -22.32 -10.70
CA GLY A 144 -25.27 -22.13 -9.29
C GLY A 144 -23.87 -22.61 -8.91
N HIS A 145 -23.09 -23.12 -9.86
CA HIS A 145 -21.71 -23.55 -9.65
C HIS A 145 -20.71 -22.55 -10.23
N LYS A 146 -19.64 -22.30 -9.48
CA LYS A 146 -18.52 -21.43 -9.86
C LYS A 146 -17.40 -22.25 -10.51
N TYR A 147 -16.89 -21.75 -11.63
CA TYR A 147 -15.78 -22.33 -12.38
C TYR A 147 -14.72 -21.27 -12.64
N THR A 148 -13.50 -21.50 -12.18
CA THR A 148 -12.38 -20.58 -12.41
C THR A 148 -11.79 -20.76 -13.80
N LEU A 149 -11.82 -19.69 -14.60
CA LEU A 149 -11.20 -19.65 -15.92
C LEU A 149 -9.70 -19.33 -15.83
N LYS A 150 -9.36 -18.32 -15.02
CA LYS A 150 -7.97 -17.88 -14.84
C LYS A 150 -7.77 -17.28 -13.47
N LYS A 151 -6.62 -17.56 -12.86
CA LYS A 151 -6.19 -16.97 -11.58
C LYS A 151 -4.77 -16.43 -11.71
N TYR A 152 -4.57 -15.17 -11.35
CA TYR A 152 -3.30 -14.49 -11.21
C TYR A 152 -2.98 -14.36 -9.73
N VAL A 153 -1.76 -14.67 -9.31
CA VAL A 153 -1.37 -14.75 -7.89
C VAL A 153 -0.06 -14.02 -7.70
N GLY A 154 0.02 -13.21 -6.66
CA GLY A 154 1.24 -12.49 -6.32
C GLY A 154 1.47 -11.26 -7.19
N ASN A 155 2.70 -10.77 -7.10
CA ASN A 155 3.14 -9.57 -7.80
C ASN A 155 3.40 -9.88 -9.29
N HIS A 156 2.79 -9.10 -10.18
CA HIS A 156 2.96 -9.19 -11.63
C HIS A 156 3.73 -8.00 -12.24
N GLY A 157 4.35 -7.18 -11.38
CA GLY A 157 5.16 -6.03 -11.73
C GLY A 157 4.33 -4.74 -11.81
N ASN A 158 5.03 -3.60 -11.73
CA ASN A 158 4.40 -2.29 -11.81
C ASN A 158 4.07 -1.90 -13.26
N ARG A 159 3.13 -2.64 -13.87
CA ARG A 159 2.65 -2.42 -15.24
C ARG A 159 1.24 -2.97 -15.40
N TRP A 160 0.47 -2.37 -16.31
CA TRP A 160 -0.79 -2.92 -16.76
C TRP A 160 -0.56 -4.13 -17.66
N LEU A 161 -1.32 -5.19 -17.43
CA LEU A 161 -1.33 -6.43 -18.20
C LEU A 161 -2.68 -6.60 -18.86
N HIS A 162 -2.68 -6.98 -20.13
CA HIS A 162 -3.90 -7.25 -20.88
C HIS A 162 -4.23 -8.74 -20.84
N MET A 163 -5.45 -9.07 -20.43
CA MET A 163 -5.96 -10.44 -20.36
C MET A 163 -7.14 -10.62 -21.29
N ARG A 164 -7.15 -11.75 -21.98
CA ARG A 164 -8.19 -12.21 -22.89
C ARG A 164 -8.52 -13.66 -22.61
N LEU A 165 -9.80 -13.97 -22.43
CA LEU A 165 -10.29 -15.32 -22.15
C LEU A 165 -11.44 -15.64 -23.10
N SER A 166 -11.30 -16.72 -23.84
CA SER A 166 -12.37 -17.29 -24.67
C SER A 166 -13.21 -18.25 -23.84
N ILE A 167 -14.53 -18.07 -23.88
CA ILE A 167 -15.53 -18.85 -23.16
C ILE A 167 -16.42 -19.55 -24.18
N ASN A 168 -16.74 -20.81 -23.92
CA ASN A 168 -17.77 -21.55 -24.64
C ASN A 168 -18.68 -22.25 -23.62
N SER A 169 -19.75 -21.57 -23.21
CA SER A 169 -20.71 -22.12 -22.24
C SER A 169 -21.87 -22.80 -22.96
N HIS A 170 -22.11 -24.06 -22.59
CA HIS A 170 -23.25 -24.85 -23.07
C HIS A 170 -24.46 -24.77 -22.12
N ALA A 171 -24.34 -24.04 -21.00
CA ALA A 171 -25.44 -23.80 -20.10
C ALA A 171 -26.44 -22.81 -20.73
N PRO A 172 -27.74 -22.86 -20.40
CA PRO A 172 -28.72 -21.89 -20.91
C PRO A 172 -28.33 -20.45 -20.61
N THR A 173 -27.75 -20.22 -19.42
CA THR A 173 -27.28 -18.93 -18.96
C THR A 173 -26.05 -19.06 -18.07
N PHE A 174 -25.21 -18.04 -18.05
CA PHE A 174 -24.08 -17.92 -17.13
C PHE A 174 -23.79 -16.45 -16.76
N GLN A 175 -22.98 -16.22 -15.75
CA GLN A 175 -22.44 -14.90 -15.37
C GLN A 175 -20.93 -14.96 -15.30
N PHE A 176 -20.26 -13.84 -15.57
CA PHE A 176 -18.86 -13.65 -15.19
C PHE A 176 -18.79 -13.19 -13.74
N GLU A 177 -17.82 -13.72 -13.00
CA GLU A 177 -17.45 -13.25 -11.67
C GLU A 177 -15.96 -12.92 -11.69
N MET A 178 -15.61 -11.75 -11.19
CA MET A 178 -14.23 -11.40 -10.85
C MET A 178 -14.08 -11.38 -9.35
N GLU A 179 -13.08 -12.10 -8.84
CA GLU A 179 -12.75 -12.15 -7.42
C GLU A 179 -11.34 -11.62 -7.21
N GLY A 180 -11.24 -10.49 -6.53
CA GLY A 180 -9.97 -9.95 -6.03
C GLY A 180 -9.82 -10.28 -4.56
N HIS A 181 -8.71 -10.88 -4.16
CA HIS A 181 -8.37 -11.14 -2.78
C HIS A 181 -7.06 -10.43 -2.44
N THR A 182 -7.09 -9.51 -1.48
CA THR A 182 -5.90 -8.81 -1.00
C THR A 182 -5.09 -9.68 -0.04
N GLY A 183 -3.77 -9.45 0.05
CA GLY A 183 -2.95 -10.11 1.05
C GLY A 183 -3.17 -9.57 2.45
N SER A 184 -2.36 -10.06 3.40
CA SER A 184 -2.38 -9.66 4.81
C SER A 184 -1.62 -8.35 5.10
N GLY A 185 -1.44 -7.49 4.10
CA GLY A 185 -0.64 -6.28 4.20
C GLY A 185 -1.17 -5.19 3.27
N TYR A 186 -0.55 -4.01 3.35
CA TYR A 186 -0.92 -2.79 2.63
C TYR A 186 0.10 -2.45 1.52
N HIS A 187 1.10 -3.30 1.33
CA HIS A 187 2.17 -3.12 0.35
C HIS A 187 1.77 -3.58 -1.05
N SER A 188 0.49 -3.83 -1.32
CA SER A 188 0.04 -4.35 -2.62
C SER A 188 -1.36 -3.90 -2.98
N ASP A 189 -1.54 -3.61 -4.27
CA ASP A 189 -2.82 -3.26 -4.85
C ASP A 189 -3.17 -4.19 -6.01
N ILE A 190 -4.47 -4.37 -6.22
CA ILE A 190 -5.04 -5.04 -7.40
C ILE A 190 -6.01 -4.04 -8.04
N ALA A 191 -5.77 -3.70 -9.30
CA ALA A 191 -6.64 -2.83 -10.08
C ALA A 191 -7.05 -3.52 -11.39
N ILE A 192 -8.25 -3.20 -11.87
CA ILE A 192 -8.82 -3.70 -13.14
C ILE A 192 -9.44 -2.50 -13.85
N ASP A 193 -9.26 -2.42 -15.15
CA ASP A 193 -9.88 -1.40 -15.99
C ASP A 193 -10.18 -1.95 -17.41
N ASP A 194 -10.92 -1.18 -18.21
CA ASP A 194 -11.23 -1.48 -19.62
C ASP A 194 -11.86 -2.88 -19.83
N LEU A 195 -12.76 -3.26 -18.92
CA LEU A 195 -13.50 -4.52 -18.99
C LEU A 195 -14.45 -4.52 -20.19
N SER A 196 -14.36 -5.54 -21.03
CA SER A 196 -15.23 -5.74 -22.18
C SER A 196 -15.58 -7.21 -22.38
N VAL A 197 -16.82 -7.45 -22.81
CA VAL A 197 -17.33 -8.76 -23.20
C VAL A 197 -17.86 -8.65 -24.62
N THR A 198 -17.40 -9.51 -25.51
CA THR A 198 -17.84 -9.56 -26.91
C THR A 198 -18.26 -10.97 -27.28
N HIS A 199 -19.14 -11.13 -28.26
CA HIS A 199 -19.51 -12.44 -28.79
C HIS A 199 -18.38 -13.02 -29.66
N GLY A 200 -18.18 -14.34 -29.56
CA GLY A 200 -17.16 -15.08 -30.32
C GLY A 200 -15.87 -15.33 -29.55
N HIS A 201 -14.82 -15.77 -30.25
CA HIS A 201 -13.52 -16.04 -29.67
C HIS A 201 -12.67 -14.77 -29.50
N CYS A 202 -11.84 -14.74 -28.46
CA CYS A 202 -10.61 -13.96 -28.46
C CYS A 202 -9.58 -14.65 -29.38
#